data_AF-A0A445D583-F1
#
_entry.id   AF-A0A445D583-F1
#
_cell.length_a   1.000
_cell.length_b   1.000
_cell.length_c   1.000
_cell.angle_alpha   90.00
_cell.angle_beta   90.00
_cell.angle_gamma   90.00
#
_symmetry.space_group_name_H-M   'P 1'
#
loop_
_entity.id
_entity.type
_entity.pdbx_description
1 polymer ?
#
loop_
_entity_poly.entity_id
_entity_poly.type
_entity_poly.pdbx_seq_one_letter_code
_entity_poly.pdbx_strand_id
1 'polypeptide(L)'
;MHAKWLSKVFLNKIAENPKIKLTTLMRKAYTKWNVELTKSKASRVKQFALDELQGTYVEQYRRLYDYCHELLKTNPGSSAHLKV
;
A
#
# COMPACT_ATOMS: atom_id res chain seq x y z
N MET A 1 2.62 -19.90 -9.20
CA MET A 1 2.86 -18.68 -8.38
C MET A 1 2.11 -17.48 -8.93
N HIS A 2 1.08 -17.01 -8.22
CA HIS A 2 0.24 -15.86 -8.60
C HIS A 2 0.85 -14.54 -8.12
N ALA A 3 0.87 -13.53 -8.99
CA ALA A 3 1.41 -12.21 -8.68
C ALA A 3 0.68 -11.53 -7.50
N LYS A 4 -0.63 -11.79 -7.35
CA LYS A 4 -1.46 -11.25 -6.25
C LYS A 4 -1.08 -11.78 -4.86
N TRP A 5 -0.63 -13.03 -4.77
CA TRP A 5 -0.15 -13.56 -3.48
C TRP A 5 1.21 -12.97 -3.15
N LEU A 6 2.11 -12.90 -4.13
CA LEU A 6 3.42 -12.28 -3.98
C LEU A 6 3.33 -10.78 -3.62
N SER A 7 2.37 -10.04 -4.18
CA SER A 7 2.19 -8.62 -3.85
C SER A 7 1.84 -8.43 -2.39
N LYS A 8 0.94 -9.24 -1.83
CA LYS A 8 0.59 -9.23 -0.41
C LYS A 8 1.78 -9.53 0.50
N VAL A 9 2.59 -10.51 0.14
CA VAL A 9 3.77 -10.88 0.95
C VAL A 9 4.85 -9.80 0.90
N PHE A 10 4.99 -9.11 -0.24
CA PHE A 10 5.94 -8.00 -0.38
C PHE A 10 5.36 -6.65 0.01
N LEU A 11 4.08 -6.56 0.38
CA LEU A 11 3.35 -5.32 0.63
C LEU A 11 4.08 -4.44 1.66
N ASN A 12 4.39 -4.98 2.83
CA ASN A 12 5.09 -4.24 3.89
C ASN A 12 6.47 -3.74 3.43
N LYS A 13 7.22 -4.57 2.70
CA LYS A 13 8.55 -4.21 2.19
C LYS A 13 8.49 -3.14 1.09
N ILE A 14 7.41 -3.13 0.31
CA ILE A 14 7.17 -2.11 -0.73
C ILE A 14 6.65 -0.82 -0.09
N ALA A 15 5.85 -0.91 0.97
CA ALA A 15 5.41 0.23 1.75
C ALA A 15 6.59 0.94 2.45
N GLU A 16 7.52 0.19 3.05
CA GLU A 16 8.75 0.72 3.64
C GLU A 16 9.68 1.39 2.61
N ASN A 17 9.77 0.82 1.40
CA ASN A 17 10.60 1.38 0.33
C ASN A 17 9.92 1.26 -1.05
N PRO A 18 9.10 2.25 -1.44
CA PRO A 18 8.38 2.25 -2.72
C PRO A 18 9.32 2.29 -3.94
N LYS A 19 10.54 2.83 -3.77
CA LYS A 19 11.56 2.94 -4.80
C LYS A 19 12.42 1.67 -4.95
N ILE A 20 12.03 0.55 -4.33
CA ILE A 20 12.76 -0.70 -4.45
C ILE A 20 12.92 -1.13 -5.91
N LYS A 21 14.15 -1.51 -6.28
CA LYS A 21 14.49 -2.03 -7.61
C LYS A 21 13.87 -3.42 -7.81
N LEU A 22 13.38 -3.68 -9.03
CA LEU A 22 12.79 -4.98 -9.38
C LEU A 22 13.77 -6.13 -9.20
N THR A 23 15.05 -5.92 -9.50
CA THR A 23 16.12 -6.91 -9.31
C THR A 23 16.27 -7.34 -7.85
N THR A 24 16.15 -6.40 -6.92
CA THR A 24 16.18 -6.69 -5.48
C THR A 24 14.97 -7.52 -5.06
N LEU A 25 13.79 -7.24 -5.63
CA LEU A 25 12.57 -7.98 -5.34
C LEU A 25 12.65 -9.42 -5.89
N MET A 26 13.16 -9.57 -7.11
CA MET A 26 13.43 -10.88 -7.73
C MET A 26 14.43 -11.70 -6.89
N ARG A 27 15.55 -11.10 -6.49
CA ARG A 27 16.55 -11.76 -5.63
C ARG A 27 15.95 -12.19 -4.29
N LYS A 28 15.15 -11.34 -3.65
CA LYS A 28 14.47 -11.69 -2.38
C LYS A 28 13.48 -12.85 -2.55
N ALA A 29 12.77 -12.91 -3.68
CA ALA A 29 11.87 -14.01 -3.98
C ALA A 29 12.63 -15.33 -4.20
N TYR A 30 13.76 -15.26 -4.91
CA TYR A 30 14.65 -16.39 -5.12
C TYR A 30 15.26 -16.89 -3.80
N THR A 31 15.86 -16.03 -2.99
CA THR A 31 16.48 -16.47 -1.72
C THR A 31 15.47 -17.06 -0.72
N LYS A 32 14.22 -16.57 -0.69
CA LYS A 32 13.24 -17.01 0.31
C LYS A 32 12.42 -18.23 -0.13
N TRP A 33 12.11 -18.36 -1.42
CA TRP A 33 11.22 -19.42 -1.92
C TRP A 33 11.82 -20.23 -3.08
N ASN A 34 13.07 -19.95 -3.46
CA ASN A 34 13.73 -20.52 -4.65
C ASN A 34 12.93 -20.34 -5.94
N VAL A 35 12.14 -19.24 -6.02
CA VAL A 35 11.28 -18.92 -7.16
C VAL A 35 11.96 -17.89 -8.04
N GLU A 36 12.21 -18.26 -9.29
CA GLU A 36 12.60 -17.32 -10.33
C GLU A 36 11.39 -16.48 -10.78
N LEU A 37 11.50 -15.18 -10.58
CA LEU A 37 10.53 -14.22 -11.10
C LEU A 37 11.09 -13.58 -12.37
N THR A 38 10.33 -13.64 -13.47
CA THR A 38 10.60 -12.82 -14.64
C THR A 38 10.40 -11.33 -14.32
N LYS A 39 11.13 -10.45 -15.03
CA LYS A 39 11.05 -8.98 -14.83
C LYS A 39 9.62 -8.46 -14.95
N SER A 40 8.86 -8.93 -15.94
CA SER A 40 7.45 -8.57 -16.15
C SER A 40 6.56 -8.94 -14.96
N LYS A 41 6.81 -10.10 -14.35
CA LYS A 41 6.07 -10.58 -13.19
C LYS A 41 6.43 -9.82 -11.93
N ALA A 42 7.70 -9.50 -11.72
CA ALA A 42 8.15 -8.63 -10.63
C ALA A 42 7.56 -7.22 -10.74
N SER A 43 7.46 -6.68 -11.95
CA SER A 43 6.80 -5.38 -12.21
C SER A 43 5.32 -5.41 -11.82
N ARG A 44 4.58 -6.45 -12.26
CA ARG A 44 3.17 -6.65 -11.87
C ARG A 44 2.98 -6.81 -10.36
N VAL A 45 3.85 -7.58 -9.70
CA VAL A 45 3.82 -7.74 -8.24
C VAL A 45 3.99 -6.38 -7.54
N LYS A 46 4.91 -5.55 -8.04
CA LYS A 46 5.12 -4.20 -7.52
C LYS A 46 3.90 -3.32 -7.74
N GLN A 47 3.31 -3.32 -8.94
CA GLN A 47 2.10 -2.56 -9.24
C GLN A 47 0.93 -2.95 -8.34
N PHE A 48 0.62 -4.25 -8.23
CA PHE A 48 -0.45 -4.70 -7.36
C PHE A 48 -0.26 -4.29 -5.89
N ALA A 49 0.98 -4.33 -5.39
CA ALA A 49 1.26 -3.89 -4.03
C ALA A 49 1.09 -2.37 -3.86
N LEU A 50 1.45 -1.57 -4.87
CA LEU A 50 1.24 -0.12 -4.86
C LEU A 50 -0.23 0.24 -4.93
N ASP A 51 -1.01 -0.43 -5.78
CA ASP A 51 -2.45 -0.21 -5.91
C ASP A 51 -3.18 -0.54 -4.59
N GLU A 52 -2.81 -1.63 -3.94
CA GLU A 52 -3.37 -2.04 -2.64
C GLU A 52 -3.00 -1.04 -1.53
N LEU A 53 -1.77 -0.52 -1.55
CA LEU A 53 -1.32 0.52 -0.62
C LEU A 53 -2.06 1.84 -0.85
N GLN A 54 -2.24 2.25 -2.11
CA GLN A 54 -2.98 3.45 -2.46
C GLN A 54 -4.47 3.34 -2.08
N GLY A 55 -5.10 2.19 -2.33
CA GLY A 55 -6.47 1.93 -1.88
C GLY A 55 -6.62 2.07 -0.37
N THR A 56 -5.66 1.53 0.39
CA THR A 56 -5.62 1.65 1.85
C THR A 56 -5.50 3.12 2.29
N TYR A 57 -4.62 3.90 1.66
CA TYR A 57 -4.48 5.32 1.99
C TYR A 57 -5.75 6.10 1.70
N VAL A 58 -6.40 5.89 0.55
CA VAL A 58 -7.66 6.55 0.21
C VAL A 58 -8.73 6.24 1.26
N GLU A 59 -8.82 5.00 1.72
CA GLU A 59 -9.75 4.61 2.77
C GLU A 59 -9.43 5.28 4.10
N GLN A 60 -8.15 5.36 4.49
CA GLN A 60 -7.72 6.06 5.70
C GLN A 60 -8.03 7.55 5.65
N TYR A 61 -7.78 8.22 4.52
CA TYR A 61 -8.12 9.64 4.35
C TYR A 61 -9.63 9.88 4.40
N ARG A 62 -10.45 8.99 3.83
CA ARG A 62 -11.92 9.08 3.96
C ARG A 62 -12.35 9.06 5.42
N ARG A 63 -11.78 8.18 6.24
CA ARG A 63 -12.11 8.13 7.68
C ARG A 63 -11.80 9.44 8.40
N LEU A 64 -10.74 10.16 8.01
CA LEU A 64 -10.43 11.47 8.61
C LEU A 64 -11.53 12.51 8.34
N TYR A 65 -12.14 12.50 7.14
CA TYR A 65 -13.29 13.33 6.83
C TYR A 65 -14.50 12.95 7.69
N ASP A 66 -14.80 11.65 7.80
CA ASP A 66 -15.90 11.15 8.61
C ASP A 66 -15.74 11.57 10.09
N TYR A 67 -14.52 11.46 10.63
CA TYR A 67 -14.21 11.92 11.99
C TYR A 67 -14.39 13.43 12.17
N CYS A 68 -13.92 14.25 11.22
CA CYS A 68 -14.13 15.70 11.31
C CYS A 68 -15.62 16.04 11.31
N HIS A 69 -16.42 15.34 10.50
CA HIS A 69 -17.85 15.55 10.42
C HIS A 69 -18.56 15.17 11.73
N GLU A 70 -18.25 14.00 12.30
CA GLU A 70 -18.81 13.57 13.59
C GLU A 70 -18.41 14.51 14.74
N LEU A 71 -17.19 15.06 14.72
CA LEU A 71 -16.73 15.99 15.74
C LEU A 71 -17.50 17.32 15.70
N LEU A 72 -17.78 17.85 14.50
CA LEU A 72 -18.60 19.05 14.33
C LEU A 72 -20.07 18.83 14.74
N LYS A 73 -20.60 17.63 14.48
CA LYS A 73 -21.97 17.25 14.84
C LYS A 73 -22.15 17.10 16.36
N THR A 74 -21.19 16.49 17.04
CA THR A 74 -21.28 16.19 18.48
C THR A 74 -20.93 17.39 19.36
N ASN A 75 -20.06 18.30 18.90
CA ASN A 75 -19.67 19.50 19.65
C ASN A 75 -19.97 20.77 18.84
N PRO A 76 -21.24 21.24 18.87
CA PRO A 76 -21.60 22.51 18.26
C PRO A 76 -20.84 23.66 18.95
N GLY A 77 -19.85 24.22 18.24
CA GLY A 77 -18.91 25.23 18.74
C GLY A 77 -17.43 24.88 18.53
N SER A 78 -17.11 23.62 18.22
CA SER A 78 -15.77 23.21 17.83
C SER A 78 -15.51 23.52 16.34
N SER A 79 -14.26 23.81 15.98
CA SER A 79 -13.83 23.96 14.59
C SER A 79 -12.78 22.91 14.25
N ALA A 80 -13.08 22.07 13.27
CA ALA A 80 -12.17 21.07 12.73
C ALA A 80 -11.82 21.46 11.28
N HIS A 81 -10.53 21.60 11.00
CA HIS A 81 -10.03 21.93 9.66
C HIS A 81 -9.06 20.85 9.20
N LEU A 82 -9.53 19.98 8.30
CA LEU A 82 -8.66 19.04 7.61
C LEU A 82 -7.96 19.77 6.47
N LYS A 83 -6.66 19.99 6.62
CA LYS A 83 -5.84 20.61 5.58
C LYS A 83 -5.35 19.52 4.62
N VAL A 84 -5.81 19.59 3.37
CA VAL A 84 -5.40 18.72 2.26
C VAL A 84 -4.16 19.31 1.60
#